data_AF-A0A6G1L1I7-F1
#
_entry.id   AF-A0A6G1L1I7-F1
#
_cell.length_a   1.000
_cell.length_b   1.000
_cell.length_c   1.000
_cell.angle_alpha   90.00
_cell.angle_beta   90.00
_cell.angle_gamma   90.00
#
_symmetry.space_group_name_H-M   'P 1'
#
loop_
_entity.id
_entity.type
_entity.pdbx_description
1 polymer ?
#
loop_
_entity_poly.entity_id
_entity_poly.type
_entity_poly.pdbx_seq_one_letter_code
_entity_poly.pdbx_strand_id
1 'polypeptide(L)'
;MSSNKITVNGSSSGHDPALQSKINAALIQNGGVKRIQSTFQQALDEEGWSENLRKYIVELFRSGEVSTYPEAERRVYALINGGEGPYDLKVPESVQERGVAVVKNELRAVCEMEK
;
A
#
# COMPACT_ATOMS: atom_id res chain seq x y z
N MET A 1 26.66 -15.84 -3.93
CA MET A 1 25.68 -15.41 -2.90
C MET A 1 24.49 -16.33 -3.01
N SER A 2 24.37 -17.31 -2.12
CA SER A 2 23.28 -18.30 -2.17
C SER A 2 21.95 -17.60 -1.87
N SER A 3 21.08 -17.47 -2.87
CA SER A 3 19.73 -16.94 -2.69
C SER A 3 18.91 -17.96 -1.89
N ASN A 4 18.83 -17.78 -0.58
CA ASN A 4 17.85 -18.47 0.27
C ASN A 4 16.45 -17.93 -0.05
N LYS A 5 15.86 -18.41 -1.15
CA LYS A 5 14.47 -18.12 -1.49
C LYS A 5 13.54 -18.92 -0.58
N ILE A 6 12.41 -18.32 -0.25
CA ILE A 6 11.35 -18.96 0.52
C ILE A 6 10.55 -19.82 -0.45
N THR A 7 10.53 -21.13 -0.20
CA THR A 7 9.68 -22.06 -0.94
C THR A 7 8.22 -21.84 -0.56
N VAL A 8 7.36 -21.69 -1.56
CA VAL A 8 5.92 -21.46 -1.41
C VAL A 8 5.16 -22.58 -2.09
N ASN A 9 4.23 -23.22 -1.38
CA ASN A 9 3.39 -24.28 -1.94
C ASN A 9 2.13 -23.65 -2.56
N GLY A 10 1.81 -24.00 -3.82
CA GLY A 10 0.61 -23.48 -4.51
C GLY A 10 -0.72 -23.87 -3.86
N SER A 11 -0.71 -24.86 -2.95
CA SER A 11 -1.87 -25.29 -2.15
C SER A 11 -1.98 -24.55 -0.82
N SER A 12 -0.90 -23.89 -0.36
CA SER A 12 -0.93 -23.09 0.85
C SER A 12 -1.74 -21.82 0.58
N SER A 13 -2.73 -21.54 1.42
CA SER A 13 -3.43 -20.27 1.32
C SER A 13 -2.40 -19.16 1.58
N GLY A 14 -2.39 -18.12 0.74
CA GLY A 14 -1.57 -16.91 0.97
C GLY A 14 -1.89 -16.17 2.28
N HIS A 15 -2.77 -16.75 3.11
CA HIS A 15 -3.23 -16.28 4.40
C HIS A 15 -2.57 -17.02 5.58
N ASP A 16 -1.65 -17.98 5.35
CA ASP A 16 -0.87 -18.56 6.45
C ASP A 16 -0.01 -17.47 7.12
N PRO A 17 -0.27 -17.10 8.40
CA PRO A 17 0.44 -16.03 9.08
C PRO A 17 1.94 -16.31 9.22
N ALA A 18 2.34 -17.58 9.36
CA ALA A 18 3.74 -17.95 9.51
C ALA A 18 4.50 -17.73 8.20
N LEU A 19 3.90 -18.12 7.07
CA LEU A 19 4.43 -17.87 5.74
C LEU A 19 4.49 -16.37 5.41
N GLN A 20 3.44 -15.61 5.69
CA GLN A 20 3.42 -14.15 5.51
C GLN A 20 4.54 -13.47 6.30
N SER A 21 4.73 -13.87 7.56
CA SER A 21 5.79 -13.31 8.41
C SER A 21 7.18 -13.58 7.83
N LYS A 22 7.44 -14.79 7.30
CA LYS A 22 8.71 -15.12 6.63
C LYS A 22 8.93 -14.27 5.38
N ILE A 23 7.91 -14.13 4.53
CA ILE A 23 7.97 -13.33 3.30
C ILE A 23 8.24 -11.86 3.64
N ASN A 24 7.53 -11.30 4.60
CA ASN A 24 7.73 -9.93 5.05
C ASN A 24 9.15 -9.71 5.59
N ALA A 25 9.68 -10.63 6.40
CA ALA A 25 11.06 -10.55 6.87
C ALA A 25 12.08 -10.55 5.73
N ALA A 26 11.90 -11.41 4.71
CA ALA A 26 12.78 -11.44 3.54
C ALA A 26 12.69 -10.17 2.69
N LEU A 27 11.48 -9.63 2.50
CA LEU A 27 11.26 -8.36 1.79
C LEU A 27 11.85 -7.16 2.53
N ILE A 28 11.88 -7.19 3.86
CA ILE A 28 12.54 -6.15 4.66
C ILE A 28 14.06 -6.25 4.47
N GLN A 29 14.62 -7.45 4.58
CA GLN A 29 16.07 -7.70 4.47
C GLN A 29 16.64 -7.32 3.09
N ASN A 30 15.90 -7.57 2.01
CA ASN A 30 16.36 -7.24 0.65
C ASN A 30 15.94 -5.81 0.18
N GLY A 31 15.32 -5.02 1.06
CA GLY A 31 14.82 -3.69 0.75
C GLY A 31 13.60 -3.65 -0.19
N GLY A 32 12.96 -4.78 -0.46
CA GLY A 32 11.77 -4.90 -1.31
C GLY A 32 10.58 -4.13 -0.75
N VAL A 33 10.38 -4.12 0.57
CA VAL A 33 9.32 -3.29 1.21
C VAL A 33 9.49 -1.82 0.87
N LYS A 34 10.73 -1.30 0.95
CA LYS A 34 11.00 0.11 0.63
C LYS A 34 10.73 0.43 -0.84
N ARG A 35 11.09 -0.46 -1.77
CA ARG A 35 10.82 -0.28 -3.20
C ARG A 35 9.33 -0.33 -3.52
N ILE A 36 8.59 -1.26 -2.91
CA ILE A 36 7.11 -1.34 -3.03
C ILE A 36 6.49 -0.02 -2.56
N GLN A 37 6.83 0.41 -1.34
CA GLN A 37 6.29 1.66 -0.76
C GLN A 37 6.64 2.88 -1.61
N SER A 38 7.88 3.00 -2.07
CA SER A 38 8.32 4.14 -2.89
C SER A 38 7.60 4.17 -4.24
N THR A 39 7.44 3.02 -4.89
CA THR A 39 6.75 2.91 -6.19
C THR A 39 5.27 3.23 -6.07
N PHE A 40 4.64 2.77 -4.98
CA PHE A 40 3.23 3.04 -4.68
C PHE A 40 3.00 4.52 -4.35
N GLN A 41 3.85 5.10 -3.49
CA GLN A 41 3.80 6.53 -3.17
C GLN A 41 3.98 7.39 -4.42
N GLN A 42 4.97 7.08 -5.26
CA GLN A 42 5.17 7.78 -6.52
C GLN A 42 3.95 7.69 -7.43
N ALA A 43 3.30 6.53 -7.51
CA ALA A 43 2.08 6.37 -8.30
C ALA A 43 0.94 7.25 -7.78
N LEU A 44 0.74 7.30 -6.47
CA LEU A 44 -0.26 8.19 -5.84
C LEU A 44 0.04 9.67 -6.11
N ASP A 45 1.32 10.06 -6.05
CA ASP A 45 1.74 11.43 -6.31
C ASP A 45 1.51 11.84 -7.77
N GLU A 46 1.83 10.96 -8.72
CA GLU A 46 1.65 11.18 -10.16
C GLU A 46 0.17 11.32 -10.56
N GLU A 47 -0.73 10.60 -9.90
CA GLU A 47 -2.18 10.71 -10.09
C GLU A 47 -2.78 11.89 -9.30
N GLY A 48 -1.97 12.66 -8.57
CA GLY A 48 -2.43 13.80 -7.77
C GLY A 48 -3.20 13.42 -6.50
N TRP A 49 -3.29 12.13 -6.16
CA TRP A 49 -4.02 11.65 -4.98
C TRP A 49 -3.48 12.26 -3.68
N SER A 50 -2.15 12.32 -3.52
CA SER A 50 -1.52 12.91 -2.32
C SER A 50 -1.80 14.40 -2.18
N GLU A 51 -1.94 15.12 -3.29
CA GLU A 51 -2.31 16.53 -3.30
C GLU A 51 -3.78 16.73 -2.93
N ASN A 52 -4.68 15.90 -3.46
CA ASN A 52 -6.10 15.92 -3.09
C ASN A 52 -6.29 15.63 -1.59
N LEU A 53 -5.57 14.64 -1.06
CA LEU A 53 -5.59 14.33 0.38
C LEU A 53 -5.15 15.55 1.22
N ARG A 54 -4.05 16.20 0.83
CA ARG A 54 -3.53 17.38 1.51
C ARG A 54 -4.53 18.53 1.49
N LYS A 55 -5.12 18.83 0.32
CA LYS A 55 -6.13 19.88 0.17
C LYS A 55 -7.34 19.61 1.06
N TYR A 56 -7.85 18.38 1.04
CA TYR A 56 -8.99 17.99 1.86
C TYR A 56 -8.74 18.17 3.36
N ILE A 57 -7.60 17.68 3.87
CA ILE A 57 -7.24 17.84 5.29
C ILE A 57 -7.14 19.32 5.65
N VAL A 58 -6.49 20.13 4.81
CA VAL A 58 -6.35 21.57 5.04
C VAL A 58 -7.71 22.26 5.08
N GLU A 59 -8.64 21.88 4.20
CA GLU A 59 -10.00 22.41 4.16
C GLU A 59 -10.78 22.05 5.42
N LEU A 60 -10.73 20.78 5.86
CA LEU A 60 -11.39 20.31 7.08
C LEU A 60 -11.00 21.12 8.33
N PHE A 61 -9.70 21.42 8.49
CA PHE A 61 -9.23 22.22 9.62
C PHE A 61 -9.54 23.71 9.45
N ARG A 62 -9.53 24.24 8.22
CA ARG A 62 -9.86 25.66 7.96
C ARG A 62 -11.34 25.96 8.10
N SER A 63 -12.22 25.03 7.73
CA SER A 63 -13.67 25.16 7.92
C SER A 63 -14.08 24.99 9.39
N GLY A 64 -13.23 24.37 10.20
CA GLY A 64 -13.53 24.02 11.59
C GLY A 64 -14.41 22.77 11.74
N GLU A 65 -14.63 22.01 10.65
CA GLU A 65 -15.36 20.74 10.69
C GLU A 65 -14.66 19.67 11.54
N VAL A 66 -13.35 19.77 11.66
CA VAL A 66 -12.52 18.98 12.56
C VAL A 66 -11.57 19.90 13.32
N SER A 67 -11.24 19.53 14.55
CA SER A 67 -10.31 20.27 15.39
C SER A 67 -9.16 19.40 15.92
N THR A 68 -9.26 18.09 15.73
CA THR A 68 -8.29 17.11 16.21
C THR A 68 -7.84 16.17 15.10
N TYR A 69 -6.64 15.62 15.24
CA TYR A 69 -6.13 14.61 14.30
C TYR A 69 -7.07 13.39 14.16
N PRO A 70 -7.57 12.75 15.25
CA PRO A 70 -8.45 11.59 15.11
C PRO A 70 -9.76 11.88 14.38
N GLU A 71 -10.28 13.10 14.48
CA GLU A 71 -11.46 13.52 13.70
C GLU A 71 -11.15 13.59 12.20
N ALA A 72 -10.04 14.25 11.84
CA ALA A 72 -9.59 14.35 10.46
C ALA A 72 -9.31 12.97 9.85
N GLU A 73 -8.63 12.10 10.60
CA GLU A 73 -8.32 10.73 10.21
C GLU A 73 -9.61 9.93 9.88
N ARG A 74 -10.62 9.99 10.76
CA ARG A 74 -11.91 9.32 10.51
C ARG A 74 -12.58 9.83 9.23
N ARG A 75 -12.55 11.13 8.97
CA ARG A 75 -13.13 11.73 7.75
C ARG A 75 -12.39 11.25 6.51
N VAL A 76 -11.06 11.33 6.51
CA VAL A 76 -10.21 10.87 5.41
C VAL A 76 -10.45 9.40 5.08
N TYR A 77 -10.42 8.51 6.07
CA TYR A 77 -10.65 7.09 5.84
C TYR A 77 -12.06 6.79 5.31
N ALA A 78 -13.07 7.57 5.69
CA ALA A 78 -14.41 7.42 5.14
C ALA A 78 -14.42 7.62 3.62
N LEU A 79 -13.74 8.65 3.11
CA LEU A 79 -13.62 8.88 1.67
C LEU A 79 -12.77 7.83 0.96
N ILE A 80 -11.63 7.43 1.54
CA ILE A 80 -10.77 6.38 0.97
C ILE A 80 -11.56 5.06 0.81
N ASN A 81 -12.43 4.75 1.77
CA ASN A 81 -13.27 3.55 1.76
C ASN A 81 -14.53 3.70 0.88
N GLY A 82 -14.63 4.76 0.07
CA GLY A 82 -15.68 4.96 -0.91
C GLY A 82 -16.83 5.86 -0.47
N GLY A 83 -16.68 6.57 0.66
CA GLY A 83 -17.57 7.64 1.04
C GLY A 83 -17.57 8.78 0.02
N GLU A 84 -18.67 9.54 -0.02
CA GLU A 84 -18.81 10.71 -0.88
C GLU A 84 -18.22 11.96 -0.20
N GLY A 85 -17.65 12.85 -1.01
CA GLY A 85 -17.22 14.16 -0.55
C GLY A 85 -16.53 14.97 -1.65
N PRO A 86 -16.00 16.15 -1.30
CA PRO A 86 -15.54 17.14 -2.28
C PRO A 86 -14.25 16.76 -3.01
N TYR A 87 -13.51 15.76 -2.51
CA TYR A 87 -12.29 15.25 -3.12
C TYR A 87 -12.44 13.76 -3.39
N ASP A 88 -11.98 13.29 -4.54
CA ASP A 88 -11.86 11.86 -4.79
C ASP A 88 -10.57 11.34 -4.15
N LEU A 89 -10.73 10.55 -3.08
CA LEU A 89 -9.62 9.90 -2.36
C LEU A 89 -9.65 8.37 -2.52
N LYS A 90 -10.44 7.84 -3.45
CA LYS A 90 -10.33 6.43 -3.83
C LYS A 90 -8.96 6.19 -4.46
N VAL A 91 -8.33 5.07 -4.14
CA VAL A 91 -7.04 4.72 -4.75
C VAL A 91 -7.28 4.42 -6.24
N PRO A 92 -6.65 5.16 -7.18
CA PRO A 92 -6.87 4.95 -8.61
C PRO A 92 -6.50 3.53 -9.04
N GLU A 93 -7.21 2.99 -10.04
CA GLU A 93 -6.96 1.65 -10.56
C GLU A 93 -5.52 1.51 -11.10
N SER A 94 -5.02 2.54 -11.80
CA SER A 94 -3.63 2.60 -12.31
C SER A 94 -2.58 2.45 -11.19
N VAL A 95 -2.85 3.02 -10.01
CA VAL A 95 -1.99 2.90 -8.83
C VAL A 95 -2.04 1.49 -8.25
N GLN A 96 -3.23 0.88 -8.21
CA GLN A 96 -3.38 -0.50 -7.75
C GLN A 96 -2.63 -1.47 -8.66
N GLU A 97 -2.76 -1.33 -9.98
CA GLU A 97 -2.04 -2.14 -10.96
C GLU A 97 -0.52 -2.03 -10.79
N ARG A 98 0.00 -0.80 -10.64
CA ARG A 98 1.42 -0.57 -10.36
C ARG A 98 1.87 -1.19 -9.05
N GLY A 99 1.05 -1.06 -8.00
CA GLY A 99 1.29 -1.66 -6.69
C GLY A 99 1.40 -3.18 -6.77
N VAL A 100 0.45 -3.83 -7.45
CA VAL A 100 0.45 -5.28 -7.67
C VAL A 100 1.66 -5.71 -8.49
N ALA A 101 2.01 -4.97 -9.54
CA ALA A 101 3.16 -5.27 -10.39
C ALA A 101 4.48 -5.24 -9.61
N VAL A 102 4.70 -4.21 -8.78
CA VAL A 102 5.94 -4.11 -7.97
C VAL A 102 5.98 -5.19 -6.88
N VAL A 103 4.85 -5.47 -6.21
CA VAL A 103 4.78 -6.56 -5.22
C VAL A 103 5.13 -7.89 -5.87
N LYS A 104 4.56 -8.20 -7.04
CA LYS A 104 4.86 -9.43 -7.79
C LYS A 104 6.33 -9.51 -8.17
N ASN A 105 6.95 -8.40 -8.57
CA ASN A 105 8.36 -8.36 -8.91
C ASN A 105 9.25 -8.63 -7.69
N GLU A 106 8.97 -8.00 -6.56
CA GLU A 106 9.73 -8.21 -5.32
C GLU A 106 9.55 -9.62 -4.75
N LEU A 107 8.33 -10.18 -4.82
CA LEU A 107 8.07 -11.56 -4.43
C LEU A 107 8.87 -12.56 -5.26
N ARG A 108 9.09 -12.34 -6.56
CA ARG A 108 9.95 -13.21 -7.40
C ARG A 108 11.42 -13.23 -6.93
N ALA A 109 11.87 -12.16 -6.29
CA ALA A 109 13.23 -12.07 -5.76
C ALA A 109 13.41 -12.89 -4.47
N VAL A 110 12.36 -13.01 -3.65
CA VAL A 110 12.43 -13.66 -2.33
C VAL A 110 11.75 -15.02 -2.25
N CYS A 111 10.86 -15.34 -3.18
CA CYS A 111 10.08 -16.57 -3.19
C CYS A 111 10.41 -17.45 -4.40
N GLU A 112 10.21 -18.76 -4.22
CA GLU A 112 10.20 -19.76 -5.29
C GLU A 112 9.03 -20.72 -5.10
N MET A 113 8.47 -21.23 -6.19
CA MET A 113 7.42 -22.24 -6.09
C MET A 113 8.03 -23.62 -5.81
N GLU A 114 7.39 -24.37 -4.92
CA GLU A 114 7.67 -25.80 -4.77
C GLU A 114 7.44 -26.50 -6.13
N LYS A 115 8.36 -27.40 -6.48
CA LYS A 115 8.31 -28.15 -7.76
C LYS A 115 7.23 -29.22 -7.74
#